data_AF-A0A1V9XTB2-F1
#
_entry.id   AF-A0A1V9XTB2-F1
#
_cell.length_a   1.000
_cell.length_b   1.000
_cell.length_c   1.000
_cell.angle_alpha   90.00
_cell.angle_beta   90.00
_cell.angle_gamma   90.00
#
_symmetry.space_group_name_H-M   'P 1'
#
loop_
_entity.id
_entity.type
_entity.pdbx_description
1 polymer ?
#
loop_
_entity_poly.entity_id
_entity_poly.type
_entity_poly.pdbx_seq_one_letter_code
_entity_poly.pdbx_strand_id
1 'polypeptide(L)'
;MSFLEYKDCPEAGDTVIVYLSFKLFYPLILKAGEVFQTKYGALRHDDVIGRPYGSRINVKSGFVHCLWPTPELWTLALPHRTQILYARDISLTIFQLDLHPGSVVVESGTGSGSLTHSLARAVAPHGKVFTFDFHQGRSETAQREFVSHGLGDVVTCAHRDVCADGFGLVGVADAVFLDLPHPWLAVHHAIEALKDSGGRICSFSPCIEQVQRTCQRLRELRCVEVTTLECLERPYEVKKVHLVKQNVGADRHGHCAEYFTTALGSDERTHDDQLTEAGEKTGAINDSDNEKNENSSSFRGHMELKGEDDEHSVDDSDTALEAKLIKQSAKRTTKDARREKSLLPGETRLCAVPSVKVPGHTGYLTFATFLGQNQPEDTQKEEVA
;
A
#
# COMPACT_ATOMS: atom_id res chain seq x y z
N MET A 1 9.60 22.41 -2.75
CA MET A 1 9.09 21.88 -1.47
C MET A 1 10.07 20.91 -0.82
N SER A 2 10.07 20.76 0.52
CA SER A 2 10.64 19.59 1.20
C SER A 2 9.55 18.80 1.93
N PHE A 3 9.68 17.48 2.03
CA PHE A 3 8.85 16.66 2.94
C PHE A 3 9.24 16.86 4.43
N LEU A 4 10.25 17.68 4.72
CA LEU A 4 10.91 17.78 6.01
C LEU A 4 10.56 19.09 6.77
N GLU A 5 10.17 20.15 6.07
CA GLU A 5 9.89 21.46 6.65
C GLU A 5 8.57 22.02 6.12
N TYR A 6 7.62 22.29 7.02
CA TYR A 6 6.31 22.83 6.67
C TYR A 6 6.39 24.22 6.02
N LYS A 7 5.54 24.44 5.02
CA LYS A 7 5.26 25.73 4.40
C LYS A 7 3.78 26.06 4.54
N ASP A 8 3.45 27.34 4.62
CA ASP A 8 2.07 27.78 4.78
C ASP A 8 1.24 27.60 3.50
N CYS A 9 1.80 27.98 2.34
CA CYS A 9 1.13 27.96 1.04
C CYS A 9 1.96 27.23 -0.02
N PRO A 10 1.34 26.46 -0.93
CA PRO A 10 2.03 25.82 -2.04
C PRO A 10 2.35 26.83 -3.15
N GLU A 11 3.44 26.56 -3.87
CA GLU A 11 3.87 27.30 -5.07
C GLU A 11 3.87 26.40 -6.31
N ALA A 12 4.10 26.97 -7.49
CA ALA A 12 4.33 26.17 -8.69
C ALA A 12 5.61 25.34 -8.52
N GLY A 13 5.55 24.06 -8.89
CA GLY A 13 6.60 23.06 -8.71
C GLY A 13 6.47 22.22 -7.42
N ASP A 14 5.62 22.62 -6.48
CA ASP A 14 5.39 21.90 -5.24
C ASP A 14 4.47 20.66 -5.47
N THR A 15 4.84 19.49 -4.93
CA THR A 15 4.00 18.29 -4.86
C THR A 15 2.97 18.35 -3.73
N VAL A 16 1.68 18.45 -4.02
CA VAL A 16 0.61 18.44 -3.01
C VAL A 16 -0.14 17.12 -2.99
N ILE A 17 -0.80 16.79 -1.87
CA ILE A 17 -1.71 15.65 -1.79
C ILE A 17 -3.14 16.17 -1.93
N VAL A 18 -3.78 15.84 -3.05
CA VAL A 18 -5.19 16.15 -3.29
C VAL A 18 -6.05 15.10 -2.58
N TYR A 19 -6.75 15.52 -1.54
CA TYR A 19 -7.68 14.71 -0.77
C TYR A 19 -9.11 14.89 -1.28
N LEU A 20 -9.68 13.81 -1.81
CA LEU A 20 -11.05 13.76 -2.31
C LEU A 20 -11.99 13.07 -1.33
N SER A 21 -11.54 11.97 -0.74
CA SER A 21 -12.28 11.20 0.27
C SER A 21 -11.31 10.29 1.04
N PHE A 22 -11.80 9.62 2.08
CA PHE A 22 -11.04 8.67 2.90
C PHE A 22 -10.30 7.56 2.12
N LYS A 23 -10.66 7.33 0.85
CA LYS A 23 -10.05 6.30 -0.01
C LYS A 23 -9.35 6.86 -1.23
N LEU A 24 -9.41 8.17 -1.47
CA LEU A 24 -8.96 8.78 -2.72
C LEU A 24 -8.06 9.97 -2.41
N PHE A 25 -6.77 9.72 -2.64
CA PHE A 25 -5.66 10.65 -2.51
C PHE A 25 -4.88 10.62 -3.82
N TYR A 26 -4.47 11.78 -4.32
CA TYR A 26 -3.60 11.87 -5.49
C TYR A 26 -2.42 12.79 -5.21
N PRO A 27 -1.19 12.39 -5.57
CA PRO A 27 -0.06 13.29 -5.59
C PRO A 27 -0.17 14.15 -6.85
N LEU A 28 -0.02 15.45 -6.69
CA LEU A 28 -0.13 16.41 -7.78
C LEU A 28 1.03 17.41 -7.72
N ILE A 29 1.81 17.48 -8.80
CA ILE A 29 2.82 18.53 -8.97
C ILE A 29 2.11 19.77 -9.53
N LEU A 30 2.12 20.86 -8.78
CA LEU A 30 1.46 22.09 -9.20
C LEU A 30 2.21 22.78 -10.33
N LYS A 31 1.48 23.22 -11.34
CA LYS A 31 1.99 23.97 -12.49
C LYS A 31 0.98 25.05 -12.86
N ALA A 32 1.43 26.30 -12.97
CA ALA A 32 0.56 27.42 -13.28
C ALA A 32 -0.17 27.21 -14.61
N GLY A 33 -1.46 27.53 -14.66
CA GLY A 33 -2.32 27.38 -15.83
C GLY A 33 -2.77 25.94 -16.16
N GLU A 34 -2.23 24.92 -15.49
CA GLU A 34 -2.68 23.53 -15.67
C GLU A 34 -3.94 23.20 -14.84
N VAL A 35 -4.60 22.11 -15.24
CA VAL A 35 -5.85 21.63 -14.64
C VAL A 35 -5.76 20.14 -14.37
N PHE A 36 -6.04 19.74 -13.14
CA PHE A 36 -6.18 18.35 -12.73
C PHE A 36 -7.66 17.93 -12.75
N GLN A 37 -7.98 16.86 -13.48
CA GLN A 37 -9.35 16.37 -13.57
C GLN A 37 -9.67 15.43 -12.42
N THR A 38 -10.76 15.70 -11.70
CA THR A 38 -11.28 14.81 -10.65
C THR A 38 -12.69 14.37 -11.00
N LYS A 39 -13.15 13.28 -10.36
CA LYS A 39 -14.56 12.84 -10.45
C LYS A 39 -15.59 13.89 -9.96
N TYR A 40 -15.14 14.88 -9.19
CA TYR A 40 -15.95 15.98 -8.66
C TYR A 40 -15.86 17.24 -9.52
N GLY A 41 -15.02 17.24 -10.57
CA GLY A 41 -14.81 18.36 -11.48
C GLY A 41 -13.33 18.74 -11.65
N ALA A 42 -13.10 19.71 -12.52
CA ALA A 42 -11.78 20.26 -12.80
C ALA A 42 -11.24 21.05 -11.59
N LEU A 43 -10.02 20.74 -11.16
CA LEU A 43 -9.23 21.48 -10.18
C LEU A 43 -8.15 22.26 -10.93
N ARG A 44 -8.28 23.59 -11.02
CA ARG A 44 -7.25 24.44 -11.61
C ARG A 44 -6.11 24.61 -10.61
N HIS A 45 -4.87 24.46 -11.06
CA HIS A 45 -3.72 24.60 -10.16
C HIS A 45 -3.60 26.02 -9.59
N ASP A 46 -4.00 27.03 -10.36
CA ASP A 46 -4.03 28.43 -9.94
C ASP A 46 -4.99 28.67 -8.74
N ASP A 47 -6.00 27.81 -8.56
CA ASP A 47 -6.92 27.89 -7.41
C ASP A 47 -6.29 27.28 -6.13
N VAL A 48 -5.18 26.56 -6.26
CA VAL A 48 -4.41 25.94 -5.16
C VAL A 48 -3.23 26.82 -4.77
N ILE A 49 -2.46 27.30 -5.76
CA ILE A 49 -1.23 28.07 -5.56
C ILE A 49 -1.51 29.31 -4.72
N GLY A 50 -0.67 29.55 -3.71
CA GLY A 50 -0.77 30.69 -2.80
C GLY A 50 -1.88 30.58 -1.73
N ARG A 51 -2.72 29.54 -1.75
CA ARG A 51 -3.70 29.30 -0.68
C ARG A 51 -3.10 28.45 0.45
N PRO A 52 -3.45 28.70 1.71
CA PRO A 52 -2.94 27.89 2.81
C PRO A 52 -3.24 26.39 2.63
N TYR A 53 -2.29 25.52 2.95
CA TYR A 53 -2.53 24.08 2.97
C TYR A 53 -3.74 23.71 3.85
N GLY A 54 -4.48 22.68 3.43
CA GLY A 54 -5.74 22.28 4.07
C GLY A 54 -6.96 23.10 3.65
N SER A 55 -6.78 24.18 2.89
CA SER A 55 -7.88 24.98 2.35
C SER A 55 -8.87 24.12 1.56
N ARG A 56 -10.16 24.41 1.74
CA ARG A 56 -11.24 23.82 0.95
C ARG A 56 -11.32 24.53 -0.40
N ILE A 57 -11.23 23.75 -1.48
CA ILE A 57 -11.33 24.25 -2.85
C ILE A 57 -12.62 23.70 -3.46
N ASN A 58 -13.53 24.58 -3.85
CA ASN A 58 -14.79 24.19 -4.47
C ASN A 58 -14.53 23.79 -5.93
N VAL A 59 -15.08 22.65 -6.33
CA VAL A 59 -15.11 22.17 -7.72
C VAL A 59 -16.57 22.04 -8.16
N LYS A 60 -16.80 21.76 -9.45
CA LYS A 60 -18.16 21.72 -10.04
C LYS A 60 -19.18 20.94 -9.21
N SER A 61 -18.79 19.79 -8.66
CA SER A 61 -19.63 18.89 -7.88
C SER A 61 -18.96 18.54 -6.56
N GLY A 62 -18.83 19.52 -5.65
CA GLY A 62 -18.35 19.33 -4.29
C GLY A 62 -17.11 20.16 -3.97
N PHE A 63 -16.19 19.57 -3.22
CA PHE A 63 -14.95 20.22 -2.82
C PHE A 63 -13.82 19.20 -2.65
N VAL A 64 -12.59 19.70 -2.72
CA VAL A 64 -11.37 18.95 -2.42
C VAL A 64 -10.52 19.72 -1.41
N HIS A 65 -9.60 19.03 -0.76
CA HIS A 65 -8.54 19.65 0.03
C HIS A 65 -7.19 19.39 -0.60
N CYS A 66 -6.30 20.39 -0.58
CA CYS A 66 -4.90 20.21 -0.94
C CYS A 66 -4.07 20.22 0.34
N LEU A 67 -3.50 19.08 0.67
CA LEU A 67 -2.76 18.83 1.91
C LEU A 67 -1.26 18.92 1.66
N TRP A 68 -0.56 19.33 2.73
CA TRP A 68 0.89 19.21 2.81
C TRP A 68 1.27 17.73 2.71
N PRO A 69 2.26 17.34 1.89
CA PRO A 69 2.65 15.94 1.82
C PRO A 69 3.39 15.52 3.08
N THR A 70 2.91 14.45 3.69
CA THR A 70 3.65 13.71 4.72
C THR A 70 3.98 12.32 4.17
N PRO A 71 5.00 11.63 4.70
CA PRO A 71 5.27 10.24 4.35
C PRO A 71 4.04 9.34 4.42
N GLU A 72 3.16 9.49 5.43
CA GLU A 72 1.93 8.70 5.55
C GLU A 72 0.95 8.96 4.41
N LEU A 73 0.73 10.24 4.07
CA LEU A 73 -0.15 10.61 2.96
C LEU A 73 0.45 10.20 1.62
N TRP A 74 1.78 10.28 1.48
CA TRP A 74 2.50 9.80 0.31
C TRP A 74 2.37 8.28 0.15
N THR A 75 2.55 7.50 1.22
CA THR A 75 2.31 6.04 1.21
C THR A 75 0.92 5.67 0.68
N LEU A 76 -0.10 6.49 0.96
CA LEU A 76 -1.47 6.27 0.47
C LEU A 76 -1.72 6.74 -0.97
N ALA A 77 -0.89 7.63 -1.49
CA ALA A 77 -1.11 8.32 -2.76
C ALA A 77 -0.11 7.95 -3.86
N LEU A 78 1.07 7.41 -3.49
CA LEU A 78 2.17 7.17 -4.41
C LEU A 78 1.78 6.27 -5.58
N PRO A 79 2.41 6.45 -6.76
CA PRO A 79 2.23 5.53 -7.88
C PRO A 79 2.92 4.19 -7.55
N HIS A 80 2.13 3.15 -7.34
CA HIS A 80 2.65 1.81 -7.04
C HIS A 80 3.46 1.25 -8.21
N ARG A 81 4.76 1.03 -7.99
CA ARG A 81 5.65 0.32 -8.91
C ARG A 81 5.93 -1.11 -8.43
N THR A 82 5.79 -1.31 -7.12
CA THR A 82 6.03 -2.54 -6.38
C THR A 82 5.01 -2.66 -5.26
N GLN A 83 5.04 -3.79 -4.58
CA GLN A 83 4.51 -3.87 -3.23
C GLN A 83 5.23 -2.87 -2.31
N ILE A 84 4.52 -2.33 -1.33
CA ILE A 84 5.06 -1.34 -0.38
C ILE A 84 4.80 -1.75 1.07
N LEU A 85 5.59 -1.19 1.98
CA LEU A 85 5.19 -1.13 3.38
C LEU A 85 4.22 0.03 3.63
N TYR A 86 3.26 -0.20 4.51
CA TYR A 86 2.33 0.82 5.00
C TYR A 86 2.76 1.36 6.36
N ALA A 87 2.13 2.45 6.78
CA ALA A 87 2.48 3.21 7.98
C ALA A 87 2.69 2.35 9.24
N ARG A 88 1.98 1.23 9.38
CA ARG A 88 2.09 0.34 10.53
C ARG A 88 3.42 -0.38 10.61
N ASP A 89 3.75 -1.15 9.59
CA ASP A 89 5.03 -1.86 9.53
C ASP A 89 6.18 -0.84 9.54
N ILE A 90 6.03 0.27 8.81
CA ILE A 90 6.99 1.38 8.82
C ILE A 90 7.20 1.93 10.24
N SER A 91 6.14 2.18 11.00
CA SER A 91 6.24 2.73 12.35
C SER A 91 6.97 1.75 13.29
N LEU A 92 6.67 0.45 13.18
CA LEU A 92 7.34 -0.58 13.97
C LEU A 92 8.81 -0.72 13.56
N THR A 93 9.12 -0.66 12.27
CA THR A 93 10.48 -0.68 11.74
C THR A 93 11.30 0.51 12.26
N ILE A 94 10.79 1.74 12.15
CA ILE A 94 11.48 2.94 12.63
C ILE A 94 11.76 2.84 14.14
N PHE A 95 10.76 2.39 14.92
CA PHE A 95 10.90 2.22 16.36
C PHE A 95 11.92 1.14 16.73
N GLN A 96 11.79 -0.06 16.15
CA GLN A 96 12.65 -1.21 16.51
C GLN A 96 14.08 -1.12 15.96
N LEU A 97 14.32 -0.29 14.95
CA LEU A 97 15.65 0.07 14.46
C LEU A 97 16.27 1.24 15.22
N ASP A 98 15.57 1.82 16.20
CA ASP A 98 16.03 2.96 17.01
C ASP A 98 16.47 4.16 16.16
N LEU A 99 15.69 4.48 15.13
CA LEU A 99 16.02 5.57 14.21
C LEU A 99 15.67 6.93 14.82
N HIS A 100 16.62 7.84 14.78
CA HIS A 100 16.48 9.20 15.28
C HIS A 100 17.23 10.19 14.36
N PRO A 101 17.04 11.51 14.54
CA PRO A 101 17.81 12.51 13.81
C PRO A 101 19.32 12.26 13.94
N GLY A 102 20.02 12.17 12.81
CA GLY A 102 21.46 11.85 12.76
C GLY A 102 21.79 10.38 12.45
N SER A 103 20.83 9.45 12.53
CA SER A 103 21.09 8.04 12.18
C SER A 103 21.45 7.88 10.70
N VAL A 104 22.35 6.95 10.40
CA VAL A 104 22.65 6.50 9.04
C VAL A 104 21.96 5.15 8.82
N VAL A 105 21.00 5.10 7.91
CA VAL A 105 20.25 3.88 7.60
C VAL A 105 20.51 3.42 6.17
N VAL A 106 20.71 2.12 6.01
CA VAL A 106 20.81 1.45 4.71
C VAL A 106 19.51 0.70 4.44
N GLU A 107 18.96 0.84 3.24
CA GLU A 107 17.71 0.22 2.79
C GLU A 107 17.95 -0.54 1.48
N SER A 108 17.37 -1.73 1.34
CA SER A 108 17.21 -2.39 0.04
C SER A 108 16.05 -3.38 0.10
N GLY A 109 15.11 -3.44 -0.83
CA GLY A 109 14.96 -2.65 -2.05
C GLY A 109 14.26 -1.30 -1.89
N THR A 110 14.64 -0.31 -2.71
CA THR A 110 13.96 1.01 -2.75
C THR A 110 12.48 0.90 -3.16
N GLY A 111 12.17 0.06 -4.15
CA GLY A 111 10.81 -0.20 -4.62
C GLY A 111 10.07 1.07 -5.04
N SER A 112 8.94 1.34 -4.38
CA SER A 112 8.14 2.55 -4.64
C SER A 112 8.45 3.72 -3.69
N GLY A 113 9.46 3.60 -2.83
CA GLY A 113 9.92 4.68 -1.95
C GLY A 113 9.03 4.98 -0.74
N SER A 114 8.05 4.14 -0.42
CA SER A 114 7.13 4.34 0.73
C SER A 114 7.90 4.42 2.06
N LEU A 115 8.73 3.41 2.33
CA LEU A 115 9.57 3.36 3.53
C LEU A 115 10.63 4.47 3.49
N THR A 116 11.29 4.67 2.36
CA THR A 116 12.35 5.68 2.19
C THR A 116 11.93 7.09 2.61
N HIS A 117 10.71 7.54 2.29
CA HIS A 117 10.21 8.86 2.72
C HIS A 117 10.08 8.95 4.25
N SER A 118 9.65 7.87 4.89
CA SER A 118 9.51 7.80 6.35
C SER A 118 10.87 7.71 7.06
N LEU A 119 11.81 6.95 6.48
CA LEU A 119 13.21 6.91 6.94
C LEU A 119 13.86 8.29 6.84
N ALA A 120 13.71 8.97 5.69
CA ALA A 120 14.27 10.30 5.49
C ALA A 120 13.80 11.29 6.55
N ARG A 121 12.49 11.29 6.85
CA ARG A 121 11.94 12.12 7.94
C ARG A 121 12.48 11.74 9.32
N ALA A 122 12.64 10.45 9.60
CA ALA A 122 13.14 9.98 10.90
C ALA A 122 14.59 10.39 11.16
N VAL A 123 15.44 10.37 10.12
CA VAL A 123 16.88 10.61 10.26
C VAL A 123 17.30 12.06 10.00
N ALA A 124 16.48 12.85 9.31
CA ALA A 124 16.72 14.27 9.09
C ALA A 124 16.84 15.05 10.42
N PRO A 125 17.55 16.19 10.44
CA PRO A 125 18.25 16.83 9.31
C PRO A 125 19.71 16.37 9.14
N HIS A 126 20.26 15.61 10.09
CA HIS A 126 21.69 15.28 10.14
C HIS A 126 22.04 13.85 9.72
N GLY A 127 21.04 12.98 9.58
CA GLY A 127 21.21 11.60 9.18
C GLY A 127 21.20 11.41 7.66
N LYS A 128 21.33 10.16 7.24
CA LYS A 128 21.37 9.76 5.83
C LYS A 128 20.61 8.47 5.61
N VAL A 129 19.96 8.37 4.45
CA VAL A 129 19.37 7.13 3.94
C VAL A 129 20.12 6.72 2.68
N PHE A 130 20.77 5.56 2.71
CA PHE A 130 21.34 4.93 1.53
C PHE A 130 20.42 3.82 1.07
N THR A 131 19.77 3.99 -0.08
CA THR A 131 18.79 3.02 -0.58
C THR A 131 19.24 2.41 -1.91
N PHE A 132 19.00 1.12 -2.09
CA PHE A 132 19.45 0.38 -3.26
C PHE A 132 18.29 -0.37 -3.92
N ASP A 133 18.25 -0.40 -5.25
CA ASP A 133 17.32 -1.24 -6.01
C ASP A 133 18.09 -1.96 -7.13
N PHE A 134 17.82 -3.25 -7.31
CA PHE A 134 18.45 -4.06 -8.36
C PHE A 134 17.94 -3.71 -9.76
N HIS A 135 16.83 -2.99 -9.89
CA HIS A 135 16.25 -2.62 -11.17
C HIS A 135 16.55 -1.16 -11.50
N GLN A 136 17.45 -0.94 -12.46
CA GLN A 136 17.93 0.38 -12.86
C GLN A 136 16.81 1.40 -13.14
N GLY A 137 15.79 1.04 -13.91
CA GLY A 137 14.69 1.98 -14.21
C GLY A 137 13.90 2.44 -12.98
N ARG A 138 13.84 1.61 -11.93
CA ARG A 138 13.15 1.96 -10.68
C ARG A 138 14.04 2.86 -9.82
N SER A 139 15.32 2.53 -9.65
CA SER A 139 16.25 3.37 -8.88
C SER A 139 16.41 4.76 -9.48
N GLU A 140 16.53 4.89 -10.81
CA GLU A 140 16.60 6.20 -11.47
C GLU A 140 15.33 7.03 -11.26
N THR A 141 14.16 6.38 -11.32
CA THR A 141 12.88 7.05 -11.10
C THR A 141 12.72 7.48 -9.64
N ALA A 142 13.06 6.62 -8.69
CA ALA A 142 13.04 6.94 -7.27
C ALA A 142 14.01 8.07 -6.93
N GLN A 143 15.24 8.06 -7.48
CA GLN A 143 16.21 9.14 -7.27
C GLN A 143 15.67 10.49 -7.76
N ARG A 144 15.05 10.54 -8.93
CA ARG A 144 14.41 11.77 -9.43
C ARG A 144 13.28 12.24 -8.53
N GLU A 145 12.45 11.31 -8.05
CA GLU A 145 11.36 11.56 -7.12
C GLU A 145 11.88 12.16 -5.80
N PHE A 146 12.90 11.54 -5.17
CA PHE A 146 13.50 12.06 -3.94
C PHE A 146 14.08 13.48 -4.11
N VAL A 147 14.77 13.74 -5.24
CA VAL A 147 15.28 15.09 -5.53
C VAL A 147 14.12 16.08 -5.70
N SER A 148 13.07 15.73 -6.45
CA SER A 148 11.90 16.61 -6.63
C SER A 148 11.15 16.90 -5.32
N HIS A 149 11.21 15.97 -4.36
CA HIS A 149 10.58 16.09 -3.05
C HIS A 149 11.46 16.80 -2.01
N GLY A 150 12.62 17.31 -2.41
CA GLY A 150 13.56 17.98 -1.51
C GLY A 150 14.22 17.03 -0.51
N LEU A 151 14.29 15.74 -0.84
CA LEU A 151 14.92 14.70 -0.01
C LEU A 151 16.33 14.34 -0.49
N GLY A 152 16.81 14.90 -1.60
CA GLY A 152 18.10 14.57 -2.20
C GLY A 152 19.31 14.80 -1.28
N ASP A 153 19.20 15.72 -0.31
CA ASP A 153 20.25 15.96 0.68
C ASP A 153 20.29 14.88 1.77
N VAL A 154 19.20 14.14 2.00
CA VAL A 154 19.12 13.10 3.04
C VAL A 154 19.21 11.70 2.42
N VAL A 155 18.68 11.52 1.21
CA VAL A 155 18.53 10.23 0.54
C VAL A 155 19.47 10.11 -0.65
N THR A 156 20.25 9.04 -0.68
CA THR A 156 21.05 8.61 -1.83
C THR A 156 20.52 7.26 -2.33
N CYS A 157 19.98 7.22 -3.55
CA CYS A 157 19.52 6.00 -4.20
C CYS A 157 20.52 5.53 -5.27
N ALA A 158 20.81 4.22 -5.31
CA ALA A 158 21.70 3.63 -6.30
C ALA A 158 21.15 2.33 -6.88
N HIS A 159 21.52 2.05 -8.13
CA HIS A 159 21.29 0.76 -8.78
C HIS A 159 22.35 -0.25 -8.32
N ARG A 160 21.95 -1.34 -7.64
CA ARG A 160 22.89 -2.37 -7.17
C ARG A 160 22.17 -3.68 -6.83
N ASP A 161 22.81 -4.82 -7.14
CA ASP A 161 22.44 -6.11 -6.57
C ASP A 161 23.16 -6.30 -5.24
N VAL A 162 22.49 -5.96 -4.14
CA VAL A 162 23.08 -6.01 -2.80
C VAL A 162 23.33 -7.43 -2.30
N CYS A 163 22.74 -8.46 -2.92
CA CYS A 163 22.98 -9.85 -2.56
C CYS A 163 24.30 -10.36 -3.13
N ALA A 164 24.72 -9.83 -4.29
CA ALA A 164 25.95 -10.23 -4.98
C ALA A 164 27.12 -9.28 -4.69
N ASP A 165 26.86 -7.97 -4.73
CA ASP A 165 27.89 -6.92 -4.71
C ASP A 165 27.95 -6.17 -3.36
N GLY A 166 27.05 -6.49 -2.44
CA GLY A 166 26.88 -5.77 -1.18
C GLY A 166 26.41 -4.33 -1.35
N PHE A 167 26.54 -3.54 -0.28
CA PHE A 167 26.09 -2.14 -0.26
C PHE A 167 27.16 -1.16 -0.75
N GLY A 168 28.43 -1.58 -0.87
CA GLY A 168 29.57 -0.70 -1.12
C GLY A 168 29.78 0.34 0.00
N LEU A 169 29.33 0.00 1.21
CA LEU A 169 29.42 0.79 2.43
C LEU A 169 30.00 -0.11 3.51
N VAL A 170 30.92 0.42 4.33
CA VAL A 170 31.60 -0.34 5.37
C VAL A 170 31.65 0.49 6.64
N GLY A 171 31.15 -0.03 7.77
CA GLY A 171 31.34 0.62 9.07
C GLY A 171 30.62 1.96 9.26
N VAL A 172 29.58 2.26 8.48
CA VAL A 172 28.93 3.60 8.48
C VAL A 172 27.50 3.61 9.00
N ALA A 173 26.77 2.50 8.91
CA ALA A 173 25.35 2.45 9.18
C ALA A 173 25.04 2.16 10.66
N ASP A 174 24.04 2.84 11.20
CA ASP A 174 23.43 2.53 12.50
C ASP A 174 22.40 1.40 12.36
N ALA A 175 21.72 1.37 11.21
CA ALA A 175 20.68 0.39 10.93
C ALA A 175 20.65 -0.06 9.47
N VAL A 176 20.20 -1.29 9.23
CA VAL A 176 19.95 -1.85 7.90
C VAL A 176 18.54 -2.41 7.81
N PHE A 177 17.82 -2.07 6.74
CA PHE A 177 16.51 -2.62 6.41
C PHE A 177 16.54 -3.39 5.08
N LEU A 178 16.03 -4.63 5.09
CA LEU A 178 16.04 -5.55 3.96
C LEU A 178 14.61 -5.99 3.56
N ASP A 179 14.10 -5.46 2.46
CA ASP A 179 12.92 -5.96 1.73
C ASP A 179 13.37 -6.54 0.38
N LEU A 180 13.74 -7.82 0.42
CA LEU A 180 14.33 -8.57 -0.69
C LEU A 180 13.69 -9.95 -0.80
N PRO A 181 13.69 -10.60 -1.97
CA PRO A 181 13.25 -11.99 -2.10
C PRO A 181 14.12 -13.00 -1.32
N HIS A 182 15.42 -12.69 -1.18
CA HIS A 182 16.43 -13.56 -0.56
C HIS A 182 17.29 -12.79 0.46
N PRO A 183 16.70 -12.24 1.54
CA PRO A 183 17.41 -11.33 2.43
C PRO A 183 18.57 -12.00 3.17
N TRP A 184 18.50 -13.33 3.41
CA TRP A 184 19.61 -14.11 3.98
C TRP A 184 20.92 -14.00 3.17
N LEU A 185 20.86 -13.75 1.85
CA LEU A 185 22.08 -13.55 1.07
C LEU A 185 22.74 -12.21 1.39
N ALA A 186 21.96 -11.17 1.72
CA ALA A 186 22.46 -9.83 2.01
C ALA A 186 22.87 -9.60 3.48
N VAL A 187 22.56 -10.51 4.41
CA VAL A 187 22.83 -10.31 5.86
C VAL A 187 24.31 -10.05 6.15
N HIS A 188 25.21 -10.75 5.47
CA HIS A 188 26.65 -10.55 5.69
C HIS A 188 27.11 -9.16 5.24
N HIS A 189 26.61 -8.66 4.10
CA HIS A 189 26.83 -7.29 3.65
C HIS A 189 26.16 -6.26 4.56
N ALA A 190 25.02 -6.60 5.19
CA ALA A 190 24.37 -5.73 6.15
C ALA A 190 25.27 -5.52 7.37
N ILE A 191 25.87 -6.59 7.90
CA ILE A 191 26.84 -6.51 9.00
C ILE A 191 28.08 -5.70 8.61
N GLU A 192 28.59 -5.88 7.37
CA GLU A 192 29.72 -5.10 6.86
C GLU A 192 29.41 -3.60 6.81
N ALA A 193 28.18 -3.23 6.41
CA ALA A 193 27.75 -1.83 6.36
C ALA A 193 27.55 -1.20 7.74
N LEU A 194 27.19 -1.98 8.76
CA LEU A 194 27.00 -1.51 10.13
C LEU A 194 28.31 -1.04 10.77
N LYS A 195 28.23 -0.05 11.66
CA LYS A 195 29.35 0.46 12.44
C LYS A 195 29.99 -0.64 13.30
N ASP A 196 31.30 -0.50 13.56
CA ASP A 196 32.06 -1.43 14.42
C ASP A 196 31.55 -1.49 15.86
N SER A 197 30.86 -0.43 16.30
CA SER A 197 30.18 -0.35 17.60
C SER A 197 28.90 -1.19 17.68
N GLY A 198 28.47 -1.77 16.55
CA GLY A 198 27.20 -2.48 16.43
C GLY A 198 26.10 -1.67 15.76
N GLY A 199 24.93 -2.29 15.62
CA GLY A 199 23.75 -1.68 15.02
C GLY A 199 22.59 -2.65 14.88
N ARG A 200 21.50 -2.19 14.26
CA ARG A 200 20.24 -2.93 14.16
C ARG A 200 19.94 -3.38 12.74
N ILE A 201 19.43 -4.60 12.58
CA ILE A 201 19.00 -5.13 11.29
C ILE A 201 17.51 -5.42 11.36
N CYS A 202 16.78 -5.08 10.32
CA CYS A 202 15.41 -5.50 10.10
C CYS A 202 15.28 -6.11 8.70
N SER A 203 14.59 -7.23 8.59
CA SER A 203 14.20 -7.80 7.30
C SER A 203 12.69 -7.99 7.25
N PHE A 204 12.09 -7.59 6.13
CA PHE A 204 10.71 -7.91 5.81
C PHE A 204 10.66 -9.17 4.93
N SER A 205 9.74 -10.08 5.22
CA SER A 205 9.51 -11.29 4.43
C SER A 205 8.04 -11.72 4.48
N PRO A 206 7.38 -11.94 3.33
CA PRO A 206 5.99 -12.42 3.31
C PRO A 206 5.85 -13.89 3.70
N CYS A 207 6.84 -14.73 3.39
CA CYS A 207 6.78 -16.17 3.63
C CYS A 207 7.60 -16.59 4.85
N ILE A 208 7.07 -17.53 5.64
CA ILE A 208 7.72 -17.96 6.89
C ILE A 208 9.03 -18.72 6.63
N GLU A 209 9.18 -19.35 5.48
CA GLU A 209 10.41 -20.03 5.06
C GLU A 209 11.53 -19.04 4.78
N GLN A 210 11.21 -17.84 4.31
CA GLN A 210 12.18 -16.75 4.14
C GLN A 210 12.65 -16.24 5.51
N VAL A 211 11.72 -16.11 6.47
CA VAL A 211 12.02 -15.78 7.87
C VAL A 211 12.98 -16.81 8.46
N GLN A 212 12.68 -18.11 8.32
CA GLN A 212 13.51 -19.19 8.86
C GLN A 212 14.96 -19.10 8.37
N ARG A 213 15.17 -18.94 7.05
CA ARG A 213 16.51 -18.80 6.46
C ARG A 213 17.23 -17.55 6.94
N THR A 214 16.51 -16.44 7.08
CA THR A 214 17.07 -15.17 7.55
C THR A 214 17.49 -15.25 9.00
N CYS A 215 16.63 -15.78 9.87
CA CYS A 215 16.94 -16.01 11.28
C CYS A 215 18.15 -16.95 11.45
N GLN A 216 18.21 -18.04 10.68
CA GLN A 216 19.37 -18.94 10.69
C GLN A 216 20.64 -18.17 10.33
N ARG A 217 20.62 -17.40 9.24
CA ARG A 217 21.78 -16.66 8.78
C ARG A 217 22.23 -15.57 9.76
N LEU A 218 21.29 -14.86 10.38
CA LEU A 218 21.57 -13.87 11.42
C LEU A 218 22.31 -14.51 12.61
N ARG A 219 21.87 -15.68 13.07
CA ARG A 219 22.54 -16.41 14.16
C ARG A 219 23.92 -16.94 13.77
N GLU A 220 24.07 -17.49 12.56
CA GLU A 220 25.37 -17.92 12.03
C GLU A 220 26.40 -16.78 12.04
N LEU A 221 25.94 -15.56 11.79
CA LEU A 221 26.76 -14.35 11.79
C LEU A 221 26.79 -13.64 13.16
N ARG A 222 26.37 -14.33 14.23
CA ARG A 222 26.42 -13.88 15.63
C ARG A 222 25.62 -12.62 15.93
N CYS A 223 24.56 -12.35 15.16
CA CYS A 223 23.56 -11.39 15.60
C CYS A 223 22.76 -11.97 16.78
N VAL A 224 22.47 -11.12 17.76
CA VAL A 224 21.68 -11.45 18.95
C VAL A 224 20.29 -10.84 18.85
N GLU A 225 19.41 -11.13 19.83
CA GLU A 225 18.03 -10.61 19.90
C GLU A 225 17.19 -10.87 18.64
N VAL A 226 17.46 -11.98 17.94
CA VAL A 226 16.75 -12.35 16.70
C VAL A 226 15.27 -12.60 17.00
N THR A 227 14.43 -11.64 16.64
CA THR A 227 13.01 -11.60 16.99
C THR A 227 12.16 -11.33 15.76
N THR A 228 11.15 -12.16 15.50
CA THR A 228 10.20 -11.96 14.40
C THR A 228 8.87 -11.48 14.93
N LEU A 229 8.32 -10.43 14.32
CA LEU A 229 7.04 -9.82 14.65
C LEU A 229 6.12 -9.76 13.42
N GLU A 230 4.82 -9.85 13.67
CA GLU A 230 3.75 -9.52 12.71
C GLU A 230 2.88 -8.43 13.34
N CYS A 231 2.52 -7.38 12.57
CA CYS A 231 1.69 -6.28 13.05
C CYS A 231 0.34 -6.23 12.31
N LEU A 232 -0.75 -6.58 13.01
CA LEU A 232 -2.11 -6.60 12.45
C LEU A 232 -2.94 -5.42 12.94
N GLU A 233 -3.54 -4.67 12.03
CA GLU A 233 -4.47 -3.57 12.34
C GLU A 233 -5.89 -3.95 12.01
N ARG A 234 -6.75 -3.35 12.81
CA ARG A 234 -8.17 -3.41 12.63
C ARG A 234 -8.74 -2.01 12.85
N PRO A 235 -9.01 -1.25 11.77
CA PRO A 235 -9.72 0.01 11.91
C PRO A 235 -11.15 -0.24 12.36
N TYR A 236 -11.71 0.65 13.16
CA TYR A 236 -13.10 0.59 13.59
C TYR A 236 -13.86 1.81 13.08
N GLU A 237 -15.00 1.58 12.46
CA GLU A 237 -15.95 2.61 12.05
C GLU A 237 -17.06 2.71 13.09
N VAL A 238 -17.36 3.93 13.53
CA VAL A 238 -18.46 4.18 14.48
C VAL A 238 -19.74 4.39 13.69
N LYS A 239 -20.70 3.47 13.82
CA LYS A 239 -21.97 3.48 13.06
C LYS A 239 -23.16 3.19 13.95
N LYS A 240 -24.33 3.70 13.56
CA LYS A 240 -25.60 3.31 14.16
C LYS A 240 -25.99 1.93 13.62
N VAL A 241 -26.15 0.96 14.50
CA VAL A 241 -26.56 -0.40 14.18
C VAL A 241 -27.93 -0.65 14.78
N HIS A 242 -28.85 -1.15 13.96
CA HIS A 242 -30.17 -1.56 14.41
C HIS A 242 -30.14 -3.03 14.84
N LEU A 243 -30.31 -3.27 16.14
CA LEU A 243 -30.37 -4.60 16.72
C LEU A 243 -31.81 -5.09 16.68
N VAL A 244 -32.06 -6.08 15.82
CA VAL A 244 -33.37 -6.72 15.71
C VAL A 244 -33.56 -7.62 16.93
N LYS A 245 -34.71 -7.49 17.61
CA LYS A 245 -35.11 -8.46 18.63
C LYS A 245 -35.50 -9.75 17.91
N GLN A 246 -34.70 -10.80 18.09
CA GLN A 246 -35.07 -12.12 17.54
C GLN A 246 -36.19 -12.72 18.39
N ASN A 247 -37.22 -13.24 17.72
CA ASN A 247 -38.23 -14.07 18.38
C ASN A 247 -37.81 -15.53 18.20
N VAL A 248 -37.14 -16.09 19.21
CA VAL A 248 -36.63 -17.48 19.21
C VAL A 248 -37.71 -18.51 19.59
N GLY A 249 -38.97 -18.08 19.73
CA GLY A 249 -40.05 -18.88 20.28
C GLY A 249 -39.96 -18.99 21.80
N ALA A 250 -41.07 -19.34 22.44
CA ALA A 250 -41.08 -19.70 23.85
C ALA A 250 -40.51 -21.11 24.03
N ASP A 251 -39.76 -21.34 25.10
CA ASP A 251 -39.41 -22.70 25.52
C ASP A 251 -40.67 -23.50 25.90
N ARG A 252 -40.53 -24.81 26.16
CA ARG A 252 -41.65 -25.69 26.53
C ARG A 252 -42.39 -25.27 27.82
N HIS A 253 -41.87 -24.27 28.55
CA HIS A 253 -42.44 -23.74 29.77
C HIS A 253 -42.99 -22.31 29.61
N GLY A 254 -43.01 -21.77 28.38
CA GLY A 254 -43.55 -20.44 28.11
C GLY A 254 -42.59 -19.28 28.34
N HIS A 255 -41.31 -19.53 28.65
CA HIS A 255 -40.31 -18.47 28.76
C HIS A 255 -39.71 -18.14 27.38
N CYS A 256 -39.83 -16.89 26.98
CA CYS A 256 -39.18 -16.37 25.78
C CYS A 256 -37.78 -15.88 26.19
N ALA A 257 -36.72 -16.53 25.72
CA ALA A 257 -35.36 -16.08 25.99
C ALA A 257 -35.02 -14.89 25.07
N GLU A 258 -34.63 -13.76 25.66
CA GLU A 258 -34.32 -12.54 24.91
C GLU A 258 -32.85 -12.49 24.51
N TYR A 259 -32.56 -12.51 23.21
CA TYR A 259 -31.21 -12.29 22.68
C TYR A 259 -31.23 -11.26 21.55
N PHE A 260 -30.25 -10.36 21.56
CA PHE A 260 -30.03 -9.37 20.50
C PHE A 260 -28.97 -9.91 19.54
N THR A 261 -29.27 -9.95 18.25
CA THR A 261 -28.29 -10.28 17.20
C THR A 261 -28.00 -9.05 16.35
N THR A 262 -26.73 -8.83 16.03
CA THR A 262 -26.31 -7.85 15.01
C THR A 262 -26.80 -8.29 13.64
N ALA A 263 -27.79 -7.58 13.09
CA ALA A 263 -28.09 -7.67 11.67
C ALA A 263 -26.95 -6.98 10.90
N LEU A 264 -25.86 -7.71 10.64
CA LEU A 264 -24.92 -7.30 9.60
C LEU A 264 -25.68 -7.38 8.28
N GLY A 265 -26.04 -6.22 7.73
CA GLY A 265 -26.68 -6.14 6.43
C GLY A 265 -25.87 -6.92 5.41
N SER A 266 -26.52 -7.85 4.71
CA SER A 266 -26.04 -8.34 3.43
C SER A 266 -26.00 -7.15 2.48
N ASP A 267 -24.87 -6.48 2.36
CA ASP A 267 -24.64 -5.52 1.28
C ASP A 267 -24.76 -6.31 -0.03
N GLU A 268 -25.80 -6.00 -0.80
CA GLU A 268 -25.90 -6.40 -2.19
C GLU A 268 -24.63 -5.93 -2.90
N ARG A 269 -23.87 -6.88 -3.44
CA ARG A 269 -22.79 -6.61 -4.39
C ARG A 269 -23.39 -5.76 -5.52
N THR A 270 -23.10 -4.47 -5.54
CA THR A 270 -23.28 -3.65 -6.73
C THR A 270 -22.33 -4.18 -7.79
N HIS A 271 -22.90 -4.88 -8.77
CA HIS A 271 -22.26 -5.18 -10.05
C HIS A 271 -21.98 -3.85 -10.75
N ASP A 272 -20.76 -3.34 -10.58
CA ASP A 272 -20.12 -2.36 -11.46
C ASP A 272 -18.63 -2.40 -11.11
N ASP A 273 -17.96 -3.46 -11.58
CA ASP A 273 -16.50 -3.58 -11.69
C ASP A 273 -16.21 -4.90 -12.42
N GLN A 274 -16.59 -4.97 -13.70
CA GLN A 274 -16.05 -5.95 -14.66
C GLN A 274 -15.89 -5.29 -16.03
N LEU A 275 -14.75 -4.63 -16.22
CA LEU A 275 -14.11 -4.52 -17.53
C LEU A 275 -12.59 -4.52 -17.32
N THR A 276 -12.04 -5.71 -17.05
CA THR A 276 -10.75 -6.17 -17.57
C THR A 276 -10.59 -7.63 -17.17
N GLU A 277 -11.08 -8.54 -18.02
CA GLU A 277 -10.53 -9.89 -18.20
C GLU A 277 -11.31 -10.56 -19.34
N ALA A 278 -10.83 -10.32 -20.56
CA ALA A 278 -10.95 -11.33 -21.62
C ALA A 278 -9.87 -12.38 -21.31
N GLY A 279 -10.09 -13.68 -21.35
CA GLY A 279 -11.24 -14.48 -21.71
C GLY A 279 -10.71 -15.89 -21.90
N GLU A 280 -11.15 -16.86 -21.10
CA GLU A 280 -10.92 -18.28 -21.37
C GLU A 280 -12.27 -18.98 -21.47
N LYS A 281 -12.56 -19.43 -22.68
CA LYS A 281 -13.77 -20.17 -23.04
C LYS A 281 -13.75 -21.53 -22.35
N THR A 282 -14.84 -21.80 -21.65
CA THR A 282 -15.30 -23.13 -21.27
C THR A 282 -15.48 -24.02 -22.50
N GLY A 283 -14.91 -25.23 -22.42
CA GLY A 283 -15.31 -26.39 -23.21
C GLY A 283 -15.27 -27.61 -22.31
N ALA A 284 -16.44 -28.10 -21.93
CA ALA A 284 -16.61 -29.34 -21.18
C ALA A 284 -16.05 -30.55 -21.95
N ILE A 285 -15.50 -31.55 -21.24
CA ILE A 285 -15.63 -32.99 -21.54
C ILE A 285 -15.19 -33.81 -20.30
N ASN A 286 -15.92 -34.90 -20.10
CA ASN A 286 -15.82 -35.90 -19.04
C ASN A 286 -14.48 -36.64 -18.99
N ASP A 287 -14.15 -37.12 -17.78
CA ASP A 287 -13.17 -38.17 -17.52
C ASP A 287 -13.42 -39.45 -18.33
N SER A 288 -12.39 -39.96 -19.01
CA SER A 288 -11.89 -41.32 -18.80
C SER A 288 -10.55 -41.55 -19.49
N ASP A 289 -9.78 -42.43 -18.87
CA ASP A 289 -8.39 -42.86 -19.10
C ASP A 289 -7.96 -43.11 -20.56
N ASN A 290 -6.67 -42.85 -20.87
CA ASN A 290 -5.64 -43.89 -21.13
C ASN A 290 -4.54 -43.44 -22.15
N GLU A 291 -3.28 -43.62 -21.73
CA GLU A 291 -2.03 -43.92 -22.48
C GLU A 291 -1.66 -43.34 -23.89
N LYS A 292 -0.37 -42.95 -23.96
CA LYS A 292 0.63 -43.12 -25.06
C LYS A 292 0.83 -42.06 -26.17
N ASN A 293 2.04 -41.47 -26.11
CA ASN A 293 3.10 -41.39 -27.13
C ASN A 293 3.01 -40.49 -28.39
N GLU A 294 4.14 -39.78 -28.60
CA GLU A 294 4.84 -39.45 -29.87
C GLU A 294 4.52 -38.19 -30.73
N ASN A 295 5.59 -37.37 -30.83
CA ASN A 295 6.21 -36.75 -32.02
C ASN A 295 5.54 -35.62 -32.87
N SER A 296 6.26 -34.48 -32.85
CA SER A 296 6.91 -33.82 -34.01
C SER A 296 6.25 -32.66 -34.78
N SER A 297 7.13 -31.71 -35.14
CA SER A 297 7.11 -30.76 -36.28
C SER A 297 6.17 -29.54 -36.17
N SER A 298 6.69 -28.33 -35.92
CA SER A 298 7.24 -27.32 -36.85
C SER A 298 6.22 -26.67 -37.79
N PHE A 299 5.99 -25.34 -37.68
CA PHE A 299 6.07 -24.43 -38.83
C PHE A 299 5.99 -22.92 -38.45
N ARG A 300 6.68 -22.11 -39.26
CA ARG A 300 6.85 -20.65 -39.25
C ARG A 300 5.68 -19.90 -39.93
N GLY A 301 5.57 -18.58 -39.66
CA GLY A 301 5.06 -17.56 -40.61
C GLY A 301 4.38 -16.37 -39.93
N HIS A 302 5.07 -15.23 -39.72
CA HIS A 302 5.10 -14.01 -40.55
C HIS A 302 3.81 -13.15 -40.60
N MET A 303 3.81 -12.08 -39.78
CA MET A 303 3.55 -10.65 -40.04
C MET A 303 2.71 -10.23 -41.26
N GLU A 304 1.67 -9.40 -41.05
CA GLU A 304 1.43 -8.14 -41.79
C GLU A 304 0.31 -7.27 -41.18
N LEU A 305 0.52 -5.95 -41.24
CA LEU A 305 -0.37 -4.86 -40.84
C LEU A 305 -1.08 -4.28 -42.07
N LYS A 306 -2.37 -3.95 -41.94
CA LYS A 306 -3.05 -2.94 -42.77
C LYS A 306 -4.08 -2.19 -41.92
N GLY A 307 -4.08 -0.87 -42.04
CA GLY A 307 -5.12 0.02 -41.54
C GLY A 307 -6.17 0.31 -42.60
N GLU A 308 -7.31 0.83 -42.16
CA GLU A 308 -8.32 1.52 -42.98
C GLU A 308 -9.15 2.42 -42.06
N ASP A 309 -9.41 3.64 -42.54
CA ASP A 309 -10.28 4.66 -41.98
C ASP A 309 -11.76 4.26 -42.18
N ASP A 310 -12.67 4.65 -41.28
CA ASP A 310 -14.10 4.70 -41.60
C ASP A 310 -14.86 5.75 -40.76
N GLU A 311 -15.61 6.59 -41.48
CA GLU A 311 -16.59 7.56 -40.98
C GLU A 311 -17.84 6.86 -40.46
N HIS A 312 -18.41 7.31 -39.34
CA HIS A 312 -19.70 6.82 -38.85
C HIS A 312 -20.75 7.92 -38.66
N SER A 313 -21.80 7.80 -39.46
CA SER A 313 -23.12 8.41 -39.33
C SER A 313 -23.85 7.90 -38.08
N VAL A 314 -24.47 8.82 -37.32
CA VAL A 314 -25.25 8.52 -36.12
C VAL A 314 -26.66 8.06 -36.52
N ASP A 315 -27.04 6.85 -36.09
CA ASP A 315 -28.34 6.24 -36.36
C ASP A 315 -29.34 6.58 -35.24
N ASP A 316 -30.53 7.07 -35.61
CA ASP A 316 -31.53 7.73 -34.75
C ASP A 316 -32.38 6.74 -33.91
N SER A 317 -31.88 5.51 -33.69
CA SER A 317 -32.63 4.41 -33.08
C SER A 317 -32.31 4.15 -31.60
N ASP A 318 -31.20 4.68 -31.07
CA ASP A 318 -30.77 4.48 -29.68
C ASP A 318 -31.47 5.41 -28.67
N THR A 319 -31.92 6.60 -29.11
CA THR A 319 -32.59 7.58 -28.25
C THR A 319 -33.95 7.11 -27.73
N ALA A 320 -34.62 6.21 -28.45
CA ALA A 320 -35.90 5.64 -28.06
C ALA A 320 -35.77 4.51 -27.01
N LEU A 321 -34.62 3.82 -26.97
CA LEU A 321 -34.34 2.75 -26.02
C LEU A 321 -33.92 3.32 -24.65
N GLU A 322 -33.07 4.35 -24.65
CA GLU A 322 -32.67 5.08 -23.43
C GLU A 322 -33.87 5.76 -22.74
N ALA A 323 -34.78 6.37 -23.51
CA ALA A 323 -35.98 6.99 -22.96
C ALA A 323 -36.95 5.98 -22.30
N LYS A 324 -36.94 4.71 -22.74
CA LYS A 324 -37.71 3.61 -22.11
C LYS A 324 -37.04 3.09 -20.84
N LEU A 325 -35.70 3.02 -20.82
CA LEU A 325 -34.91 2.61 -19.64
C LEU A 325 -35.00 3.65 -18.51
N ILE A 326 -34.98 4.94 -18.84
CA ILE A 326 -35.13 6.04 -17.87
C ILE A 326 -36.55 6.07 -17.26
N LYS A 327 -37.60 5.76 -18.05
CA LYS A 327 -38.97 5.62 -17.53
C LYS A 327 -39.17 4.37 -16.67
N GLN A 328 -38.43 3.29 -16.91
CA GLN A 328 -38.44 2.09 -16.06
C GLN A 328 -37.64 2.28 -14.77
N SER A 329 -36.53 3.03 -14.78
CA SER A 329 -35.78 3.37 -13.56
C SER A 329 -36.55 4.36 -12.67
N ALA A 330 -37.23 5.36 -13.27
CA ALA A 330 -38.09 6.30 -12.54
C ALA A 330 -39.30 5.62 -11.88
N LYS A 331 -39.86 4.57 -12.50
CA LYS A 331 -40.95 3.76 -11.90
C LYS A 331 -40.44 2.86 -10.77
N ARG A 332 -39.19 2.38 -10.82
CA ARG A 332 -38.53 1.65 -9.72
C ARG A 332 -38.29 2.57 -8.51
N THR A 333 -37.78 3.78 -8.73
CA THR A 333 -37.55 4.75 -7.63
C THR A 333 -38.81 5.18 -6.89
N THR A 334 -39.98 5.19 -7.55
CA THR A 334 -41.27 5.48 -6.85
C THR A 334 -41.87 4.29 -6.09
N LYS A 335 -41.42 3.05 -6.36
CA LYS A 335 -41.84 1.84 -5.63
C LYS A 335 -40.94 1.55 -4.44
N ASP A 336 -39.66 1.92 -4.51
CA ASP A 336 -38.71 1.77 -3.41
C ASP A 336 -38.88 2.84 -2.32
N ALA A 337 -39.47 4.00 -2.64
CA ALA A 337 -39.82 5.04 -1.66
C ALA A 337 -41.02 4.66 -0.75
N ARG A 338 -41.68 3.52 -0.97
CA ARG A 338 -42.88 3.09 -0.22
C ARG A 338 -42.74 1.74 0.47
N ARG A 339 -41.50 1.26 0.62
CA ARG A 339 -41.18 0.13 1.49
C ARG A 339 -40.24 0.64 2.58
N GLU A 340 -40.75 1.50 3.45
CA GLU A 340 -40.38 1.42 4.86
C GLU A 340 -40.64 -0.04 5.26
N LYS A 341 -39.61 -0.90 5.12
CA LYS A 341 -39.59 -2.15 5.86
C LYS A 341 -39.73 -1.68 7.30
N SER A 342 -40.90 -1.87 7.91
CA SER A 342 -41.05 -1.65 9.35
C SER A 342 -39.94 -2.50 9.96
N LEU A 343 -38.89 -1.84 10.43
CA LEU A 343 -37.81 -2.51 11.11
C LEU A 343 -38.50 -3.29 12.23
N LEU A 344 -38.23 -4.60 12.29
CA LEU A 344 -38.73 -5.42 13.39
C LEU A 344 -38.41 -4.70 14.71
N PRO A 345 -39.27 -4.77 15.74
CA PRO A 345 -39.03 -4.08 17.00
C PRO A 345 -37.60 -4.32 17.46
N GLY A 346 -36.84 -3.24 17.63
CA GLY A 346 -35.41 -3.31 17.78
C GLY A 346 -34.85 -2.01 18.31
N GLU A 347 -33.64 -2.08 18.85
CA GLU A 347 -32.96 -0.94 19.45
C GLU A 347 -31.85 -0.47 18.52
N THR A 348 -31.78 0.84 18.27
CA THR A 348 -30.65 1.42 17.53
C THR A 348 -29.57 1.81 18.51
N ARG A 349 -28.38 1.25 18.36
CA ARG A 349 -27.21 1.57 19.19
C ARG A 349 -26.07 2.14 18.36
N LEU A 350 -25.30 3.02 18.96
CA LEU A 350 -24.03 3.45 18.39
C LEU A 350 -22.98 2.37 18.69
N CYS A 351 -22.42 1.75 17.66
CA CYS A 351 -21.49 0.63 17.79
C CYS A 351 -20.18 0.95 17.07
N ALA A 352 -19.06 0.51 17.65
CA ALA A 352 -17.79 0.41 16.94
C ALA A 352 -17.78 -0.89 16.14
N VAL A 353 -17.72 -0.79 14.82
CA VAL A 353 -17.75 -1.93 13.90
C VAL A 353 -16.39 -2.01 13.21
N PRO A 354 -15.70 -3.15 13.25
CA PRO A 354 -14.43 -3.29 12.56
C PRO A 354 -14.63 -3.12 11.06
N SER A 355 -13.78 -2.30 10.43
CA SER A 355 -13.77 -2.16 8.98
C SER A 355 -13.29 -3.46 8.34
N VAL A 356 -13.97 -3.90 7.28
CA VAL A 356 -13.72 -5.18 6.61
C VAL A 356 -12.56 -5.07 5.61
N LYS A 357 -12.19 -3.84 5.20
CA LYS A 357 -11.15 -3.59 4.21
C LYS A 357 -10.03 -2.77 4.83
N VAL A 358 -8.88 -3.40 5.01
CA VAL A 358 -7.65 -2.74 5.47
C VAL A 358 -6.62 -2.89 4.37
N PRO A 359 -6.16 -1.80 3.73
CA PRO A 359 -5.02 -1.88 2.82
C PRO A 359 -3.78 -2.26 3.64
N GLY A 360 -3.06 -3.27 3.17
CA GLY A 360 -1.94 -3.84 3.89
C GLY A 360 -1.61 -5.23 3.38
N HIS A 361 -0.36 -5.63 3.58
CA HIS A 361 0.13 -6.95 3.22
C HIS A 361 0.49 -7.64 4.52
N THR A 362 0.09 -8.89 4.69
CA THR A 362 0.56 -9.70 5.81
C THR A 362 2.00 -10.11 5.52
N GLY A 363 2.91 -9.75 6.40
CA GLY A 363 4.31 -10.11 6.32
C GLY A 363 4.98 -10.04 7.68
N TYR A 364 6.17 -10.59 7.76
CA TYR A 364 6.93 -10.72 9.00
C TYR A 364 8.11 -9.76 8.98
N LEU A 365 8.31 -9.05 10.09
CA LEU A 365 9.49 -8.22 10.34
C LEU A 365 10.42 -8.98 11.30
N THR A 366 11.59 -9.37 10.83
CA THR A 366 12.64 -10.00 11.64
C THR A 366 13.68 -8.97 12.02
N PHE A 367 13.83 -8.73 13.31
CA PHE A 367 14.80 -7.82 13.90
C PHE A 367 15.97 -8.58 14.51
N ALA A 368 17.15 -7.98 14.50
CA ALA A 368 18.32 -8.49 15.20
C ALA A 368 19.30 -7.36 15.55
N THR A 369 20.17 -7.60 16.53
CA THR A 369 21.25 -6.70 16.94
C THR A 369 22.60 -7.30 16.57
N PHE A 370 23.46 -6.50 15.95
CA PHE A 370 24.89 -6.80 15.84
C PHE A 370 25.63 -6.03 16.94
N LEU A 371 26.40 -6.72 17.78
CA LEU A 371 27.05 -6.12 18.96
C LEU A 371 28.44 -5.51 18.69
N GLY A 372 28.90 -5.51 17.43
CA GLY A 372 30.23 -5.03 17.07
C GLY A 372 31.34 -6.07 17.25
N GLN A 373 32.53 -5.78 16.69
CA GLN A 373 33.65 -6.75 16.66
C GLN A 373 34.45 -6.84 17.98
N ASN A 374 34.26 -5.91 18.92
CA ASN A 374 35.06 -5.80 20.16
C ASN A 374 34.48 -6.53 21.38
N GLN A 375 33.70 -7.60 21.18
CA GLN A 375 33.14 -8.38 22.29
C GLN A 375 34.23 -9.24 22.96
N PRO A 376 34.35 -9.24 24.31
CA PRO A 376 35.17 -10.22 25.02
C PRO A 376 34.63 -11.64 24.79
N GLU A 377 35.53 -12.62 24.67
CA GLU A 377 35.19 -14.00 24.25
C GLU A 377 34.18 -14.75 25.15
N ASP A 378 33.86 -14.23 26.35
CA ASP A 378 33.00 -14.90 27.33
C ASP A 378 31.51 -14.94 26.95
N THR A 379 31.04 -14.10 26.03
CA THR A 379 29.65 -14.15 25.53
C THR A 379 29.43 -15.30 24.54
N GLN A 380 30.48 -16.04 24.16
CA GLN A 380 30.44 -17.05 23.11
C GLN A 380 29.85 -18.41 23.53
N LYS A 381 29.48 -18.61 24.81
CA LYS A 381 29.15 -19.95 25.34
C LYS A 381 27.72 -20.15 25.88
N GLU A 382 26.91 -19.12 26.05
CA GLU A 382 25.64 -19.29 26.78
C GLU A 382 24.36 -19.43 25.92
N GLU A 383 24.37 -19.17 24.60
CA GLU A 383 23.12 -19.13 23.82
C GLU A 383 22.95 -20.21 22.73
N VAL A 384 23.71 -21.30 22.79
CA VAL A 384 23.52 -22.47 21.89
C VAL A 384 22.80 -23.64 22.60
N ALA A 385 21.87 -23.33 23.51
CA ALA A 385 21.05 -24.34 24.20
C ALA A 385 19.57 -24.24 23.80
#